data_AF-A0A2G5V7Q1-F1
#
_entry.id   AF-A0A2G5V7Q1-F1
#
_cell.length_a   1.000
_cell.length_b   1.000
_cell.length_c   1.000
_cell.angle_alpha   90.00
_cell.angle_beta   90.00
_cell.angle_gamma   90.00
#
_symmetry.space_group_name_H-M   'P 1'
#
loop_
_entity.id
_entity.type
_entity.pdbx_description
1 polymer ?
#
loop_
_entity_poly.entity_id
_entity_poly.type
_entity_poly.pdbx_seq_one_letter_code
_entity_poly.pdbx_strand_id
1 'polypeptide(L)'
;MDFIPMGFEIGRPLKTILLHTDPNLRFTLARRIPEIRLTEKEVPLRIESLSLNEFETIINNQSYKLGVYRHYHTEDIPNGIKFRNEWGGVSGDLDQYGFEVPSAFSPILNGDVSFRTQFADDHRRDTEELERTFQINITSYEDALAKINQLESEGKTVEEFLAGPVNENDRRIRLFLKTPKEQLQRGVNGFRSALLPFHYRRNNLSPPYTCYIQLTITQGNATTIQRYEYNHKLYEAAKKLNEILFANRPVLIVNQFKGDSFNVLRLPIGFKIFANFVSGYNEQIVPMSSFVDSSRTLTELRMVINHEFIPIFQLSFVKNAEKLTITTHPGHIDQLAKALETMENQRIHIGFSQYDKPSANNYFQLMQGWLSTELNVGSKITFGLKTDQIGEEVLELVRNGKEGTESTERCVTFLQSDATKVKISYSPRDMGRNYKFLLNALILKA
;
A
#
# COMPACT_ATOMS: atom_id res chain seq x y z
N MET A 1 -11.07 -50.46 -42.34
CA MET A 1 -10.70 -50.21 -40.93
C MET A 1 -10.60 -48.70 -40.78
N ASP A 2 -11.68 -48.09 -40.34
CA ASP A 2 -11.74 -46.66 -40.13
C ASP A 2 -10.91 -46.31 -38.90
N PHE A 3 -9.82 -45.57 -39.11
CA PHE A 3 -9.11 -44.89 -38.04
C PHE A 3 -10.03 -43.76 -37.56
N ILE A 4 -10.80 -44.04 -36.51
CA ILE A 4 -11.43 -43.00 -35.69
C ILE A 4 -10.28 -42.28 -34.97
N PRO A 5 -10.02 -40.99 -35.23
CA PRO A 5 -9.07 -40.24 -34.42
C PRO A 5 -9.64 -40.18 -33.00
N MET A 6 -8.91 -40.71 -32.01
CA MET A 6 -9.15 -40.41 -30.60
C MET A 6 -8.83 -38.92 -30.35
N GLY A 7 -9.71 -38.04 -30.81
CA GLY A 7 -9.80 -36.64 -30.41
C GLY A 7 -10.66 -36.44 -29.15
N PHE A 8 -10.87 -37.51 -28.37
CA PHE A 8 -11.59 -37.46 -27.09
C PHE A 8 -10.62 -37.05 -25.96
N GLU A 9 -10.90 -35.88 -25.38
CA GLU A 9 -10.76 -35.61 -23.95
C GLU A 9 -9.37 -35.37 -23.32
N ILE A 10 -8.38 -34.81 -24.02
CA ILE A 10 -7.23 -34.21 -23.28
C ILE A 10 -7.57 -32.77 -22.81
N GLY A 11 -8.37 -32.05 -23.59
CA GLY A 11 -8.72 -30.66 -23.30
C GLY A 11 -9.57 -30.47 -22.04
N ARG A 12 -10.53 -31.37 -21.75
CA ARG A 12 -11.40 -31.26 -20.57
C ARG A 12 -10.65 -31.53 -19.25
N PRO A 13 -9.91 -32.65 -19.10
CA PRO A 13 -9.10 -32.89 -17.90
C PRO A 13 -8.04 -31.81 -17.68
N LEU A 14 -7.35 -31.36 -18.75
CA LEU A 14 -6.36 -30.29 -18.63
C LEU A 14 -6.98 -28.97 -18.15
N LYS A 15 -8.13 -28.57 -18.73
CA LYS A 15 -8.86 -27.36 -18.28
C LYS A 15 -9.28 -27.47 -16.81
N THR A 16 -9.76 -28.64 -16.38
CA THR A 16 -10.12 -28.90 -14.97
C THR A 16 -8.89 -28.81 -14.05
N ILE A 17 -7.77 -29.44 -14.42
CA ILE A 17 -6.53 -29.36 -13.64
C ILE A 17 -6.09 -27.91 -13.51
N LEU A 18 -6.02 -27.17 -14.61
CA LEU A 18 -5.60 -25.77 -14.63
C LEU A 18 -6.53 -24.85 -13.81
N LEU A 19 -7.83 -25.15 -13.76
CA LEU A 19 -8.80 -24.38 -12.97
C LEU A 19 -8.50 -24.45 -11.46
N HIS A 20 -7.96 -25.59 -11.01
CA HIS A 20 -7.64 -25.85 -9.60
C HIS A 20 -6.13 -25.76 -9.28
N THR A 21 -5.31 -25.39 -10.26
CA THR A 21 -3.86 -25.23 -10.09
C THR A 21 -3.54 -23.81 -9.60
N ASP A 22 -2.59 -23.69 -8.67
CA ASP A 22 -2.09 -22.39 -8.22
C ASP A 22 -1.66 -21.49 -9.40
N PRO A 23 -2.04 -20.20 -9.42
CA PRO A 23 -1.68 -19.26 -10.48
C PRO A 23 -0.19 -19.23 -10.85
N ASN A 24 0.70 -19.23 -9.85
CA ASN A 24 2.14 -19.14 -10.10
C ASN A 24 2.69 -20.42 -10.73
N LEU A 25 2.14 -21.57 -10.33
CA LEU A 25 2.46 -22.84 -10.97
C LEU A 25 1.96 -22.86 -12.42
N ARG A 26 0.77 -22.32 -12.71
CA ARG A 26 0.26 -22.20 -14.09
C ARG A 26 1.19 -21.37 -14.96
N PHE A 27 1.69 -20.22 -14.48
CA PHE A 27 2.65 -19.41 -15.24
C PHE A 27 3.95 -20.17 -15.50
N THR A 28 4.42 -20.92 -14.51
CA THR A 28 5.64 -21.74 -14.64
C THR A 28 5.45 -22.85 -15.67
N LEU A 29 4.31 -23.55 -15.64
CA LEU A 29 3.97 -24.61 -16.59
C LEU A 29 3.83 -24.04 -18.00
N ALA A 30 3.08 -22.96 -18.18
CA ALA A 30 2.90 -22.28 -19.47
C ALA A 30 4.23 -21.79 -20.04
N ARG A 31 5.17 -21.34 -19.19
CA ARG A 31 6.52 -20.95 -19.63
C ARG A 31 7.32 -22.15 -20.14
N ARG A 32 7.30 -23.27 -19.41
CA ARG A 32 8.09 -24.49 -19.70
C ARG A 32 7.49 -25.36 -20.80
N ILE A 33 6.17 -25.35 -20.97
CA ILE A 33 5.41 -26.18 -21.91
C ILE A 33 4.58 -25.22 -22.79
N PRO A 34 5.13 -24.73 -23.91
CA PRO A 34 4.44 -23.74 -24.74
C PRO A 34 3.09 -24.20 -25.28
N GLU A 35 2.91 -25.51 -25.48
CA GLU A 35 1.71 -26.13 -26.06
C GLU A 35 0.45 -25.90 -25.21
N ILE A 36 0.58 -25.75 -23.90
CA ILE A 36 -0.58 -25.53 -23.02
C ILE A 36 -0.96 -24.04 -22.86
N ARG A 37 -0.16 -23.10 -23.40
CA ARG A 37 -0.33 -21.66 -23.14
C ARG A 37 -1.71 -21.13 -23.53
N LEU A 38 -2.23 -21.55 -24.68
CA LEU A 38 -3.55 -21.12 -25.15
C LEU A 38 -4.65 -21.62 -24.21
N THR A 39 -4.66 -22.92 -23.92
CA THR A 39 -5.61 -23.52 -22.97
C THR A 39 -5.50 -22.93 -21.57
N GLU A 40 -4.29 -22.66 -21.10
CA GLU A 40 -4.05 -22.03 -19.80
C GLU A 40 -4.58 -20.60 -19.74
N LYS A 41 -4.46 -19.82 -20.82
CA LYS A 41 -5.03 -18.47 -20.86
C LYS A 41 -6.54 -18.44 -20.98
N GLU A 42 -7.15 -19.43 -21.62
CA GLU A 42 -8.62 -19.58 -21.69
C GLU A 42 -9.27 -19.93 -20.34
N VAL A 43 -8.58 -20.73 -19.51
CA VAL A 43 -9.11 -21.15 -18.21
C VAL A 43 -9.11 -19.96 -17.24
N PRO A 44 -10.23 -19.65 -16.58
CA PRO A 44 -10.30 -18.56 -15.61
C PRO A 44 -9.16 -18.65 -14.57
N LEU A 45 -8.51 -17.52 -14.32
CA LEU A 45 -7.45 -17.42 -13.33
C LEU A 45 -8.04 -16.92 -12.00
N ARG A 46 -7.97 -17.76 -10.97
CA ARG A 46 -8.44 -17.45 -9.61
C ARG A 46 -7.25 -17.13 -8.72
N ILE A 47 -7.23 -15.94 -8.14
CA ILE A 47 -6.14 -15.44 -7.30
C ILE A 47 -6.72 -15.11 -5.92
N GLU A 48 -6.08 -15.58 -4.85
CA GLU A 48 -6.52 -15.28 -3.49
C GLU A 48 -6.14 -13.84 -3.10
N SER A 49 -4.91 -13.43 -3.36
CA SER A 49 -4.43 -12.07 -3.08
C SER A 49 -3.63 -11.54 -4.25
N LEU A 50 -3.99 -10.36 -4.75
CA LEU A 50 -3.27 -9.64 -5.80
C LEU A 50 -2.85 -8.25 -5.28
N SER A 51 -1.55 -7.96 -5.32
CA SER A 51 -1.02 -6.61 -5.14
C SER A 51 -0.21 -6.23 -6.38
N LEU A 52 -0.43 -5.01 -6.85
CA LEU A 52 0.20 -4.47 -8.04
C LEU A 52 0.89 -3.16 -7.69
N ASN A 53 2.16 -3.05 -8.08
CA ASN A 53 2.95 -1.84 -8.05
C ASN A 53 3.67 -1.66 -9.40
N GLU A 54 4.38 -0.54 -9.60
CA GLU A 54 4.99 -0.22 -10.90
C GLU A 54 6.03 -1.28 -11.32
N PHE A 55 6.87 -1.74 -10.39
CA PHE A 55 7.94 -2.70 -10.65
C PHE A 55 7.83 -3.97 -9.80
N GLU A 56 6.69 -4.21 -9.16
CA GLU A 56 6.46 -5.39 -8.35
C GLU A 56 5.03 -5.88 -8.51
N THR A 57 4.87 -7.19 -8.72
CA THR A 57 3.57 -7.85 -8.81
C THR A 57 3.57 -9.02 -7.84
N ILE A 58 2.60 -9.05 -6.94
CA ILE A 58 2.48 -10.08 -5.90
C ILE A 58 1.19 -10.86 -6.14
N ILE A 59 1.34 -12.16 -6.35
CA ILE A 59 0.25 -13.10 -6.63
C ILE A 59 0.27 -14.18 -5.56
N ASN A 60 -0.77 -14.20 -4.74
CA ASN A 60 -0.85 -14.99 -3.51
C ASN A 60 0.33 -14.65 -2.57
N ASN A 61 1.29 -15.57 -2.44
CA ASN A 61 2.46 -15.46 -1.58
C ASN A 61 3.78 -15.32 -2.37
N GLN A 62 3.70 -15.10 -3.68
CA GLN A 62 4.86 -14.99 -4.55
C GLN A 62 4.98 -13.57 -5.11
N SER A 63 6.15 -12.95 -4.91
CA SER A 63 6.48 -11.65 -5.49
C SER A 63 7.33 -11.82 -6.75
N TYR A 64 7.02 -11.02 -7.77
CA TYR A 64 7.81 -10.81 -8.98
C TYR A 64 8.26 -9.35 -8.98
N LYS A 65 9.49 -9.11 -8.53
CA LYS A 65 10.08 -7.77 -8.41
C LYS A 65 11.11 -7.53 -9.50
N LEU A 66 10.99 -6.39 -10.17
CA LEU A 66 11.95 -5.90 -11.14
C LEU A 66 12.76 -4.75 -10.54
N GLY A 67 14.05 -4.70 -10.89
CA GLY A 67 14.92 -3.59 -10.55
C GLY A 67 16.18 -3.55 -11.39
N VAL A 68 16.86 -2.41 -11.39
CA VAL A 68 18.16 -2.24 -12.05
C VAL A 68 19.25 -2.75 -11.11
N TYR A 69 19.88 -3.85 -11.49
CA TYR A 69 21.06 -4.39 -10.84
C TYR A 69 22.32 -3.73 -11.39
N ARG A 70 23.15 -3.20 -10.50
CA ARG A 70 24.42 -2.54 -10.87
C ARG A 70 25.57 -3.53 -10.68
N HIS A 71 26.04 -4.10 -11.78
CA HIS A 71 27.17 -5.03 -11.78
C HIS A 71 28.48 -4.25 -11.83
N TYR A 72 29.12 -4.09 -10.68
CA TYR A 72 30.42 -3.41 -10.58
C TYR A 72 31.52 -4.25 -11.22
N HIS A 73 32.46 -3.57 -11.87
CA HIS A 73 33.63 -4.21 -12.50
C HIS A 73 34.77 -4.47 -11.51
N THR A 74 34.60 -4.03 -10.26
CA THR A 74 35.56 -4.13 -9.17
C THR A 74 34.96 -4.90 -7.99
N GLU A 75 35.81 -5.54 -7.18
CA GLU A 75 35.37 -6.21 -5.95
C GLU A 75 34.94 -5.23 -4.85
N ASP A 76 35.45 -4.00 -4.90
CA ASP A 76 35.07 -2.94 -3.96
C ASP A 76 33.73 -2.30 -4.39
N ILE A 77 32.63 -2.94 -3.97
CA ILE A 77 31.27 -2.45 -4.22
C ILE A 77 30.81 -1.65 -2.99
N PRO A 78 30.41 -0.37 -3.15
CA PRO A 78 29.90 0.41 -2.04
C PRO A 78 28.71 -0.28 -1.37
N ASN A 79 28.74 -0.36 -0.02
CA ASN A 79 27.77 -1.14 0.76
C ASN A 79 26.30 -0.78 0.45
N GLY A 80 25.99 0.51 0.23
CA GLY A 80 24.62 0.93 -0.12
C GLY A 80 24.15 0.38 -1.47
N ILE A 81 25.08 0.22 -2.41
CA ILE A 81 24.83 -0.39 -3.72
C ILE A 81 24.59 -1.90 -3.56
N LYS A 82 25.49 -2.58 -2.82
CA LYS A 82 25.39 -4.02 -2.55
C LYS A 82 24.04 -4.36 -1.91
N PHE A 83 23.65 -3.61 -0.88
CA PHE A 83 22.37 -3.76 -0.20
C PHE A 83 21.18 -3.62 -1.17
N ARG A 84 21.18 -2.59 -2.03
CA ARG A 84 20.12 -2.38 -3.04
C ARG A 84 20.06 -3.54 -4.04
N ASN A 85 21.20 -4.01 -4.52
CA ASN A 85 21.28 -5.13 -5.46
C ASN A 85 20.72 -6.43 -4.86
N GLU A 86 21.04 -6.72 -3.59
CA GLU A 86 20.50 -7.85 -2.83
C GLU A 86 18.97 -7.73 -2.62
N TRP A 87 18.45 -6.51 -2.49
CA TRP A 87 17.02 -6.20 -2.36
C TRP A 87 16.23 -6.15 -3.67
N GLY A 88 16.79 -6.66 -4.77
CA GLY A 88 16.12 -6.72 -6.07
C GLY A 88 16.61 -5.68 -7.09
N GLY A 89 17.52 -4.78 -6.69
CA GLY A 89 17.99 -3.69 -7.53
C GLY A 89 17.25 -2.38 -7.26
N VAL A 90 17.59 -1.36 -8.05
CA VAL A 90 16.96 -0.04 -7.98
C VAL A 90 15.61 -0.07 -8.69
N SER A 91 14.55 0.41 -8.03
CA SER A 91 13.18 0.46 -8.58
C SER A 91 12.96 1.66 -9.50
N GLY A 92 13.85 1.88 -10.46
CA GLY A 92 13.81 2.98 -11.41
C GLY A 92 14.98 2.91 -12.39
N ASP A 93 14.80 3.54 -13.55
CA ASP A 93 15.88 3.70 -14.52
C ASP A 93 16.96 4.64 -13.96
N LEU A 94 18.21 4.45 -14.40
CA LEU A 94 19.33 5.29 -14.00
C LEU A 94 19.78 6.17 -15.18
N ASP A 95 20.16 7.41 -14.91
CA ASP A 95 20.82 8.27 -15.88
C ASP A 95 22.30 7.87 -16.07
N GLN A 96 23.00 8.58 -16.97
CA GLN A 96 24.42 8.30 -17.29
C GLN A 96 25.38 8.43 -16.09
N TYR A 97 24.99 9.13 -15.03
CA TYR A 97 25.79 9.32 -13.82
C TYR A 97 25.31 8.43 -12.66
N GLY A 98 24.22 7.70 -12.82
CA GLY A 98 23.65 6.81 -11.80
C GLY A 98 22.59 7.44 -10.90
N PHE A 99 22.01 8.59 -11.27
CA PHE A 99 20.82 9.12 -10.61
C PHE A 99 19.58 8.34 -11.04
N GLU A 100 18.68 8.07 -10.09
CA GLU A 100 17.36 7.52 -10.40
C GLU A 100 16.55 8.55 -11.19
N VAL A 101 16.09 8.14 -12.38
CA VAL A 101 15.17 8.93 -13.20
C VAL A 101 13.80 8.95 -12.51
N PRO A 102 13.25 10.13 -12.19
CA PRO A 102 11.96 10.21 -11.51
C PRO A 102 10.85 9.51 -12.30
N SER A 103 9.98 8.80 -11.57
CA SER A 103 8.88 8.03 -12.17
C SER A 103 7.94 8.94 -12.96
N ALA A 104 7.83 10.22 -12.62
CA ALA A 104 7.04 11.23 -13.34
C ALA A 104 7.40 11.34 -14.84
N PHE A 105 8.66 11.06 -15.21
CA PHE A 105 9.12 11.13 -16.61
C PHE A 105 8.81 9.87 -17.43
N SER A 106 8.43 8.76 -16.79
CA SER A 106 8.12 7.53 -17.53
C SER A 106 6.82 7.72 -18.32
N PRO A 107 6.75 7.36 -19.61
CA PRO A 107 5.55 7.49 -20.42
C PRO A 107 4.43 6.58 -19.92
N ILE A 108 3.17 6.94 -20.20
CA ILE A 108 2.01 6.07 -19.99
C ILE A 108 1.77 5.28 -21.29
N LEU A 109 1.90 3.95 -21.22
CA LEU A 109 1.71 3.07 -22.37
C LEU A 109 0.25 2.63 -22.49
N ASN A 110 -0.17 2.13 -23.65
CA ASN A 110 -1.54 1.63 -23.84
C ASN A 110 -1.87 0.52 -22.84
N GLY A 111 -2.98 0.67 -22.11
CA GLY A 111 -3.41 -0.26 -21.06
C GLY A 111 -2.82 0.02 -19.67
N ASP A 112 -1.84 0.92 -19.56
CA ASP A 112 -1.35 1.36 -18.25
C ASP A 112 -2.42 2.19 -17.52
N VAL A 113 -2.34 2.16 -16.19
CA VAL A 113 -3.24 2.95 -15.32
C VAL A 113 -2.38 3.84 -14.44
N SER A 114 -2.58 5.16 -14.54
CA SER A 114 -1.82 6.15 -13.77
C SER A 114 -2.48 6.43 -12.42
N PHE A 115 -1.69 6.33 -11.36
CA PHE A 115 -2.00 6.74 -9.98
C PHE A 115 -1.21 8.00 -9.58
N ARG A 116 -0.47 8.59 -10.52
CA ARG A 116 0.27 9.83 -10.30
C ARG A 116 -0.70 10.96 -9.97
N THR A 117 -0.46 11.65 -8.86
CA THR A 117 -1.17 12.91 -8.53
C THR A 117 -0.46 14.09 -9.20
N GLN A 118 -1.05 15.29 -9.12
CA GLN A 118 -0.44 16.53 -9.60
C GLN A 118 0.93 16.85 -8.94
N PHE A 119 1.25 16.18 -7.83
CA PHE A 119 2.51 16.29 -7.08
C PHE A 119 3.40 15.05 -7.27
N ALA A 120 3.22 14.28 -8.35
CA ALA A 120 4.06 13.13 -8.68
C ALA A 120 5.52 13.47 -8.45
N ASP A 121 6.22 12.63 -7.68
CA ASP A 121 7.60 12.77 -7.16
C ASP A 121 8.53 13.53 -8.12
N ASP A 122 8.46 14.87 -8.11
CA ASP A 122 9.39 15.79 -8.76
C ASP A 122 10.51 16.14 -7.79
N HIS A 123 10.76 15.29 -6.77
CA HIS A 123 11.92 15.42 -5.92
C HIS A 123 13.14 15.09 -6.76
N ARG A 124 13.64 16.13 -7.44
CA ARG A 124 14.91 16.13 -8.14
C ARG A 124 15.99 15.59 -7.20
N ARG A 125 16.50 14.41 -7.54
CA ARG A 125 17.52 13.70 -6.75
C ARG A 125 18.93 14.19 -7.04
N ASP A 126 19.06 15.21 -7.88
CA ASP A 126 20.29 15.70 -8.47
C ASP A 126 20.60 17.16 -8.09
N THR A 127 19.91 17.72 -7.08
CA THR A 127 20.08 19.12 -6.65
C THR A 127 21.30 19.32 -5.76
N GLU A 128 21.90 20.52 -5.82
CA GLU A 128 23.01 20.89 -4.93
C GLU A 128 22.60 20.89 -3.45
N GLU A 129 21.37 21.27 -3.15
CA GLU A 129 20.81 21.28 -1.80
C GLU A 129 20.85 19.87 -1.20
N LEU A 130 20.40 18.87 -1.97
CA LEU A 130 20.41 17.48 -1.53
C LEU A 130 21.83 16.95 -1.34
N GLU A 131 22.76 17.30 -2.24
CA GLU A 131 24.18 16.97 -2.10
C GLU A 131 24.76 17.52 -0.78
N ARG A 132 24.49 18.81 -0.49
CA ARG A 132 24.91 19.46 0.76
C ARG A 132 24.27 18.79 1.97
N THR A 133 22.99 18.40 1.90
CA THR A 133 22.32 17.65 2.97
C THR A 133 23.01 16.31 3.24
N PHE A 134 23.38 15.55 2.19
CA PHE A 134 24.12 14.30 2.38
C PHE A 134 25.50 14.53 2.99
N GLN A 135 26.22 15.59 2.60
CA GLN A 135 27.50 16.00 3.21
C GLN A 135 27.35 16.42 4.68
N ILE A 136 26.28 17.13 5.03
CA ILE A 136 25.98 17.52 6.41
C ILE A 136 25.66 16.29 7.27
N ASN A 137 24.90 15.34 6.73
CA ASN A 137 24.50 14.13 7.44
C ASN A 137 25.69 13.18 7.65
N ILE A 138 26.55 12.99 6.66
CA ILE A 138 27.76 12.16 6.81
C ILE A 138 28.67 12.72 7.92
N THR A 139 28.96 14.03 7.91
CA THR A 139 29.78 14.65 8.96
C THR A 139 29.15 14.47 10.33
N SER A 140 27.83 14.70 10.45
CA SER A 140 27.13 14.56 11.74
C SER A 140 27.17 13.11 12.27
N TYR A 141 27.14 12.11 11.39
CA TYR A 141 27.21 10.71 11.78
C TYR A 141 28.65 10.28 12.10
N GLU A 142 29.65 10.78 11.37
CA GLU A 142 31.07 10.56 11.65
C GLU A 142 31.47 11.18 13.00
N ASP A 143 31.01 12.39 13.30
CA ASP A 143 31.20 13.06 14.59
C ASP A 143 30.56 12.27 15.74
N ALA A 144 29.35 11.75 15.53
CA ALA A 144 28.68 10.90 16.51
C ALA A 144 29.42 9.59 16.75
N LEU A 145 29.92 8.94 15.70
CA LEU A 145 30.73 7.72 15.81
C LEU A 145 32.06 7.99 16.52
N ALA A 146 32.74 9.09 16.20
CA ALA A 146 33.96 9.50 16.87
C ALA A 146 33.70 9.74 18.36
N LYS A 147 32.57 10.38 18.70
CA LYS A 147 32.19 10.62 20.10
C LYS A 147 31.86 9.33 20.85
N ILE A 148 31.13 8.39 20.23
CA ILE A 148 30.84 7.07 20.81
C ILE A 148 32.17 6.34 21.10
N ASN A 149 33.09 6.29 20.14
CA ASN A 149 34.40 5.65 20.32
C ASN A 149 35.22 6.34 21.43
N GLN A 150 35.15 7.67 21.52
CA GLN A 150 35.79 8.41 22.60
C GLN A 150 35.22 7.99 23.97
N LEU A 151 33.90 7.97 24.12
CA LEU A 151 33.24 7.59 25.38
C LEU A 151 33.57 6.13 25.77
N GLU A 152 33.55 5.21 24.80
CA GLU A 152 33.96 3.82 25.00
C GLU A 152 35.41 3.72 25.52
N SER A 153 36.33 4.52 24.95
CA SER A 153 37.74 4.55 25.40
C SER A 153 37.93 5.16 26.78
N GLU A 154 37.04 6.06 27.19
CA GLU A 154 37.02 6.69 28.51
C GLU A 154 36.29 5.84 29.56
N GLY A 155 35.73 4.69 29.17
CA GLY A 155 34.91 3.83 30.05
C GLY A 155 33.57 4.44 30.46
N LYS A 156 33.09 5.44 29.71
CA LYS A 156 31.81 6.14 29.96
C LYS A 156 30.72 5.64 29.05
N THR A 157 29.49 5.66 29.53
CA THR A 157 28.34 5.32 28.70
C THR A 157 27.81 6.54 27.94
N VAL A 158 27.09 6.30 26.84
CA VAL A 158 26.41 7.36 26.10
C VAL A 158 25.34 8.02 26.99
N GLU A 159 24.67 7.25 27.82
CA GLU A 159 23.64 7.69 28.77
C GLU A 159 24.21 8.66 29.80
N GLU A 160 25.38 8.35 30.39
CA GLU A 160 26.10 9.23 31.32
C GLU A 160 26.46 10.56 30.66
N PHE A 161 26.95 10.53 29.42
CA PHE A 161 27.26 11.75 28.68
C PHE A 161 26.00 12.58 28.37
N LEU A 162 24.91 11.92 27.98
CA LEU A 162 23.64 12.58 27.68
C LEU A 162 23.01 13.22 28.93
N ALA A 163 23.24 12.66 30.12
CA ALA A 163 22.78 13.22 31.40
C ALA A 163 23.58 14.45 31.86
N GLY A 164 24.79 14.66 31.33
CA GLY A 164 25.64 15.81 31.63
C GLY A 164 25.19 17.13 30.97
N PRO A 165 25.78 18.27 31.37
CA PRO A 165 25.41 19.61 30.87
C PRO A 165 25.56 19.73 29.35
N VAL A 166 24.63 20.45 28.71
CA VAL A 166 24.59 20.62 27.26
C VAL A 166 25.50 21.77 26.84
N ASN A 167 26.58 21.47 26.11
CA ASN A 167 27.38 22.47 25.42
C ASN A 167 26.85 22.68 23.98
N GLU A 168 27.05 23.86 23.39
CA GLU A 168 26.55 24.17 22.03
C GLU A 168 27.09 23.20 20.96
N ASN A 169 28.37 22.85 21.04
CA ASN A 169 29.00 21.88 20.13
C ASN A 169 28.43 20.45 20.29
N ASP A 170 28.01 20.08 21.51
CA ASP A 170 27.45 18.76 21.78
C ASP A 170 25.98 18.66 21.34
N ARG A 171 25.25 19.79 21.23
CA ARG A 171 23.81 19.79 20.94
C ARG A 171 23.48 19.09 19.61
N ARG A 172 24.32 19.30 18.58
CA ARG A 172 24.14 18.68 17.26
C ARG A 172 24.43 17.18 17.29
N ILE A 173 25.46 16.76 18.01
CA ILE A 173 25.89 15.36 18.11
C ILE A 173 24.93 14.55 18.99
N ARG A 174 24.43 15.14 20.08
CA ARG A 174 23.48 14.52 21.04
C ARG A 174 22.20 13.99 20.38
N LEU A 175 21.74 14.59 19.28
CA LEU A 175 20.61 14.09 18.50
C LEU A 175 20.87 12.70 17.92
N PHE A 176 22.11 12.41 17.54
CA PHE A 176 22.50 11.17 16.87
C PHE A 176 23.05 10.11 17.81
N LEU A 177 23.54 10.48 19.00
CA LEU A 177 24.13 9.52 19.97
C LEU A 177 23.17 8.44 20.46
N LYS A 178 21.85 8.68 20.43
CA LYS A 178 20.84 7.66 20.75
C LYS A 178 20.71 6.57 19.67
N THR A 179 21.31 6.79 18.50
CA THR A 179 21.28 5.85 17.38
C THR A 179 22.38 4.80 17.58
N PRO A 180 22.06 3.50 17.44
CA PRO A 180 23.07 2.45 17.57
C PRO A 180 24.24 2.64 16.61
N LYS A 181 25.45 2.31 17.07
CA LYS A 181 26.72 2.48 16.34
C LYS A 181 26.67 1.84 14.94
N GLU A 182 26.09 0.65 14.82
CA GLU A 182 25.95 -0.07 13.55
C GLU A 182 25.01 0.66 12.59
N GLN A 183 23.94 1.30 13.10
CA GLN A 183 23.02 2.09 12.28
C GLN A 183 23.69 3.38 11.78
N LEU A 184 24.49 4.04 12.62
CA LEU A 184 25.28 5.20 12.20
C LEU A 184 26.29 4.81 11.10
N GLN A 185 27.02 3.70 11.26
CA GLN A 185 27.94 3.19 10.24
C GLN A 185 27.22 2.86 8.92
N ARG A 186 26.05 2.21 8.99
CA ARG A 186 25.21 1.96 7.81
C ARG A 186 24.75 3.26 7.15
N GLY A 187 24.37 4.27 7.94
CA GLY A 187 24.00 5.60 7.46
C GLY A 187 25.13 6.29 6.70
N VAL A 188 26.34 6.33 7.28
CA VAL A 188 27.55 6.87 6.63
C VAL A 188 27.78 6.19 5.28
N ASN A 189 27.77 4.86 5.25
CA ASN A 189 27.95 4.10 4.01
C ASN A 189 26.84 4.36 2.98
N GLY A 190 25.60 4.56 3.43
CA GLY A 190 24.47 4.95 2.61
C GLY A 190 24.66 6.32 1.98
N PHE A 191 25.03 7.33 2.77
CA PHE A 191 25.30 8.69 2.27
C PHE A 191 26.50 8.73 1.32
N ARG A 192 27.59 8.01 1.62
CA ARG A 192 28.73 7.86 0.70
C ARG A 192 28.30 7.29 -0.65
N SER A 193 27.45 6.26 -0.63
CA SER A 193 26.92 5.67 -1.87
C SER A 193 26.00 6.65 -2.62
N ALA A 194 25.19 7.44 -1.92
CA ALA A 194 24.30 8.44 -2.51
C ALA A 194 25.04 9.67 -3.09
N LEU A 195 26.27 9.93 -2.64
CA LEU A 195 27.13 11.00 -3.16
C LEU A 195 27.89 10.59 -4.45
N LEU A 196 27.97 9.29 -4.77
CA LEU A 196 28.70 8.82 -5.96
C LEU A 196 28.17 9.40 -7.28
N PRO A 197 26.84 9.45 -7.55
CA PRO A 197 26.33 10.07 -8.77
C PRO A 197 26.72 11.55 -8.91
N PHE A 198 26.77 12.30 -7.81
CA PHE A 198 27.23 13.68 -7.81
C PHE A 198 28.72 13.78 -8.17
N HIS A 199 29.55 12.89 -7.62
CA HIS A 199 30.97 12.81 -7.96
C HIS A 199 31.18 12.49 -9.45
N TYR A 200 30.44 11.50 -9.98
CA TYR A 200 30.52 11.14 -11.40
C TYR A 200 30.10 12.28 -12.31
N ARG A 201 28.98 12.96 -11.99
CA ARG A 201 28.52 14.13 -12.73
C ARG A 201 29.53 15.27 -12.72
N ARG A 202 30.04 15.64 -11.53
CA ARG A 202 30.99 16.76 -11.36
C ARG A 202 32.29 16.56 -12.14
N ASN A 203 32.77 15.32 -12.21
CA ASN A 203 34.03 14.98 -12.86
C ASN A 203 33.84 14.42 -14.27
N ASN A 204 32.61 14.40 -14.79
CA ASN A 204 32.24 13.81 -16.07
C ASN A 204 32.77 12.37 -16.24
N LEU A 205 32.65 11.57 -15.18
CA LEU A 205 33.07 10.17 -15.14
C LEU A 205 31.87 9.26 -15.41
N SER A 206 32.13 8.12 -16.07
CA SER A 206 31.16 7.04 -16.16
C SER A 206 31.17 6.20 -14.88
N PRO A 207 30.02 5.79 -14.34
CA PRO A 207 29.97 4.89 -13.20
C PRO A 207 30.69 3.56 -13.49
N PRO A 208 31.40 2.96 -12.52
CA PRO A 208 32.23 1.76 -12.70
C PRO A 208 31.39 0.46 -12.66
N TYR A 209 30.23 0.47 -13.31
CA TYR A 209 29.32 -0.67 -13.34
C TYR A 209 28.52 -0.75 -14.64
N THR A 210 28.07 -1.96 -14.96
CA THR A 210 27.10 -2.22 -16.01
C THR A 210 25.72 -2.51 -15.39
N CYS A 211 24.68 -1.91 -15.95
CA CYS A 211 23.31 -2.15 -15.52
C CYS A 211 22.73 -3.43 -16.16
N TYR A 212 21.94 -4.17 -15.38
CA TYR A 212 21.12 -5.29 -15.83
C TYR A 212 19.71 -5.13 -15.28
N ILE A 213 18.71 -5.61 -16.02
CA ILE A 213 17.35 -5.78 -15.46
C ILE A 213 17.35 -7.06 -14.65
N GLN A 214 17.09 -6.95 -13.36
CA GLN A 214 16.98 -8.09 -12.45
C GLN A 214 15.51 -8.38 -12.17
N LEU A 215 15.10 -9.62 -12.44
CA LEU A 215 13.84 -10.18 -11.97
C LEU A 215 14.14 -11.05 -10.73
N THR A 216 13.66 -10.60 -9.58
CA THR A 216 13.72 -11.32 -8.32
C THR A 216 12.36 -11.93 -8.02
N ILE A 217 12.31 -13.26 -7.96
CA ILE A 217 11.10 -14.02 -7.65
C ILE A 217 11.25 -14.60 -6.25
N THR A 218 10.38 -14.19 -5.32
CA THR A 218 10.42 -14.68 -3.93
C THR A 218 9.14 -15.42 -3.58
N GLN A 219 9.27 -16.57 -2.92
CA GLN A 219 8.16 -17.35 -2.38
C GLN A 219 8.58 -17.91 -1.01
N GLY A 220 8.03 -17.35 0.07
CA GLY A 220 8.52 -17.63 1.42
C GLY A 220 10.02 -17.29 1.55
N ASN A 221 10.84 -18.28 1.91
CA ASN A 221 12.30 -18.11 2.03
C ASN A 221 13.06 -18.42 0.73
N ALA A 222 12.38 -18.90 -0.31
CA ALA A 222 13.01 -19.24 -1.58
C ALA A 222 13.08 -18.01 -2.48
N THR A 223 14.27 -17.72 -3.00
CA THR A 223 14.52 -16.59 -3.91
C THR A 223 15.19 -17.10 -5.17
N THR A 224 14.63 -16.78 -6.33
CA THR A 224 15.24 -17.02 -7.64
C THR A 224 15.53 -15.68 -8.30
N ILE A 225 16.75 -15.51 -8.82
CA ILE A 225 17.19 -14.29 -9.50
C ILE A 225 17.47 -14.61 -10.97
N GLN A 226 16.92 -13.79 -11.86
CA GLN A 226 17.25 -13.79 -13.28
C GLN A 226 17.72 -12.39 -13.66
N ARG A 227 18.76 -12.31 -14.50
CA ARG A 227 19.32 -11.04 -14.96
C ARG A 227 19.32 -11.01 -16.48
N TYR A 228 18.93 -9.87 -17.02
CA TYR A 228 18.82 -9.61 -18.45
C TYR A 228 19.63 -8.37 -18.78
N GLU A 229 20.20 -8.34 -19.98
CA GLU A 229 20.87 -7.14 -20.50
C GLU A 229 19.92 -5.94 -20.43
N TYR A 230 20.48 -4.78 -20.07
CA TYR A 230 19.71 -3.54 -19.95
C TYR A 230 19.51 -2.89 -21.32
N ASN A 231 18.72 -3.54 -22.17
CA ASN A 231 18.37 -3.10 -23.52
C ASN A 231 16.96 -2.50 -23.64
N HIS A 232 16.23 -2.46 -22.54
CA HIS A 232 14.91 -1.83 -22.40
C HIS A 232 14.90 -0.99 -21.13
N LYS A 233 14.01 -0.01 -21.06
CA LYS A 233 13.71 0.71 -19.82
C LYS A 233 12.98 -0.21 -18.84
N LEU A 234 13.13 0.05 -17.55
CA LEU A 234 12.57 -0.81 -16.50
C LEU A 234 11.04 -0.87 -16.60
N TYR A 235 10.39 0.22 -17.00
CA TYR A 235 8.93 0.25 -17.19
C TYR A 235 8.45 -0.61 -18.36
N GLU A 236 9.26 -0.78 -19.40
CA GLU A 236 8.97 -1.68 -20.53
C GLU A 236 9.09 -3.14 -20.09
N ALA A 237 10.11 -3.45 -19.27
CA ALA A 237 10.27 -4.79 -18.70
C ALA A 237 9.12 -5.14 -17.76
N ALA A 238 8.65 -4.20 -16.93
CA ALA A 238 7.50 -4.40 -16.06
C ALA A 238 6.20 -4.60 -16.87
N LYS A 239 6.00 -3.81 -17.91
CA LYS A 239 4.90 -4.00 -18.86
C LYS A 239 4.92 -5.41 -19.46
N LYS A 240 6.07 -5.82 -20.00
CA LYS A 240 6.26 -7.14 -20.61
C LYS A 240 6.02 -8.28 -19.62
N LEU A 241 6.49 -8.13 -18.38
CA LEU A 241 6.23 -9.11 -17.31
C LEU A 241 4.71 -9.27 -17.08
N ASN A 242 3.99 -8.17 -16.89
CA ASN A 242 2.55 -8.21 -16.66
C ASN A 242 1.75 -8.67 -17.89
N GLU A 243 2.25 -8.44 -19.10
CA GLU A 243 1.70 -9.03 -20.32
C GLU A 243 1.87 -10.57 -20.35
N ILE A 244 3.04 -11.07 -19.93
CA ILE A 244 3.27 -12.52 -19.80
C ILE A 244 2.29 -13.12 -18.78
N LEU A 245 2.13 -12.47 -17.63
CA LEU A 245 1.28 -12.97 -16.55
C LEU A 245 -0.23 -12.88 -16.89
N PHE A 246 -0.69 -11.77 -17.47
CA PHE A 246 -2.11 -11.43 -17.48
C PHE A 246 -2.72 -11.18 -18.87
N ALA A 247 -1.93 -10.92 -19.93
CA ALA A 247 -2.51 -10.61 -21.24
C ALA A 247 -3.26 -11.80 -21.84
N ASN A 248 -4.24 -11.50 -22.70
CA ASN A 248 -5.06 -12.48 -23.42
C ASN A 248 -5.80 -13.45 -22.49
N ARG A 249 -6.16 -12.99 -21.29
CA ARG A 249 -7.04 -13.70 -20.36
C ARG A 249 -8.40 -13.02 -20.33
N PRO A 250 -9.49 -13.77 -20.07
CA PRO A 250 -10.72 -13.14 -19.62
C PRO A 250 -10.49 -12.43 -18.28
N VAL A 251 -11.50 -11.70 -17.83
CA VAL A 251 -11.50 -11.05 -16.51
C VAL A 251 -11.00 -12.00 -15.41
N LEU A 252 -10.01 -11.57 -14.64
CA LEU A 252 -9.42 -12.36 -13.56
C LEU A 252 -10.37 -12.39 -12.36
N ILE A 253 -10.41 -13.50 -11.63
CA ILE A 253 -11.20 -13.60 -10.40
C ILE A 253 -10.24 -13.49 -9.22
N VAL A 254 -10.34 -12.41 -8.47
CA VAL A 254 -9.47 -12.07 -7.35
C VAL A 254 -10.31 -12.06 -6.07
N ASN A 255 -9.87 -12.75 -5.00
CA ASN A 255 -10.56 -12.61 -3.72
C ASN A 255 -10.23 -11.25 -3.09
N GLN A 256 -8.94 -10.94 -2.94
CA GLN A 256 -8.47 -9.69 -2.33
C GLN A 256 -7.52 -8.94 -3.27
N PHE A 257 -7.89 -7.72 -3.63
CA PHE A 257 -7.02 -6.79 -4.36
C PHE A 257 -6.52 -5.68 -3.43
N LYS A 258 -5.21 -5.45 -3.42
CA LYS A 258 -4.55 -4.41 -2.62
C LYS A 258 -3.87 -3.41 -3.54
N GLY A 259 -4.29 -2.15 -3.42
CA GLY A 259 -3.61 -1.01 -4.03
C GLY A 259 -2.44 -0.55 -3.22
N ASP A 260 -1.26 -0.77 -3.76
CA ASP A 260 -0.02 -0.33 -3.15
C ASP A 260 0.77 0.62 -4.09
N SER A 261 0.15 1.06 -5.21
CA SER A 261 0.81 1.90 -6.21
C SER A 261 0.42 3.36 -6.13
N PHE A 262 1.41 4.22 -6.25
CA PHE A 262 1.28 5.69 -6.37
C PHE A 262 1.88 6.22 -7.67
N ASN A 263 2.33 5.32 -8.56
CA ASN A 263 2.94 5.64 -9.84
C ASN A 263 2.08 5.11 -10.99
N VAL A 264 2.65 4.38 -11.94
CA VAL A 264 1.92 3.81 -13.07
C VAL A 264 1.88 2.29 -12.94
N LEU A 265 0.68 1.72 -12.93
CA LEU A 265 0.54 0.27 -13.07
C LEU A 265 0.72 -0.12 -14.53
N ARG A 266 1.73 -0.95 -14.79
CA ARG A 266 2.08 -1.44 -16.12
C ARG A 266 1.23 -2.66 -16.47
N LEU A 267 0.01 -2.44 -16.98
CA LEU A 267 -0.99 -3.51 -17.17
C LEU A 267 -1.23 -3.81 -18.65
N PRO A 268 -1.50 -5.05 -19.07
CA PRO A 268 -1.82 -5.33 -20.47
C PRO A 268 -3.11 -4.62 -20.91
N ILE A 269 -3.24 -4.38 -22.22
CA ILE A 269 -4.45 -3.81 -22.80
C ILE A 269 -5.65 -4.71 -22.46
N GLY A 270 -6.75 -4.10 -22.01
CA GLY A 270 -7.98 -4.81 -21.65
C GLY A 270 -7.91 -5.55 -20.31
N PHE A 271 -6.89 -5.31 -19.48
CA PHE A 271 -6.81 -5.91 -18.14
C PHE A 271 -8.05 -5.54 -17.30
N LYS A 272 -8.73 -6.57 -16.79
CA LYS A 272 -9.89 -6.45 -15.91
C LYS A 272 -9.85 -7.50 -14.81
N ILE A 273 -10.31 -7.13 -13.62
CA ILE A 273 -10.46 -8.05 -12.50
C ILE A 273 -11.84 -7.94 -11.87
N PHE A 274 -12.38 -9.06 -11.42
CA PHE A 274 -13.41 -9.12 -10.38
C PHE A 274 -12.74 -9.28 -9.03
N ALA A 275 -13.14 -8.48 -8.05
CA ALA A 275 -12.62 -8.53 -6.69
C ALA A 275 -13.75 -8.64 -5.67
N ASN A 276 -13.62 -9.49 -4.65
CA ASN A 276 -14.56 -9.50 -3.51
C ASN A 276 -14.19 -8.43 -2.48
N PHE A 277 -12.89 -8.22 -2.27
CA PHE A 277 -12.34 -7.24 -1.36
C PHE A 277 -11.35 -6.36 -2.11
N VAL A 278 -11.52 -5.04 -2.00
CA VAL A 278 -10.58 -4.05 -2.53
C VAL A 278 -10.10 -3.18 -1.39
N SER A 279 -8.78 -2.98 -1.27
CA SER A 279 -8.23 -2.00 -0.34
C SER A 279 -7.22 -1.06 -0.98
N GLY A 280 -7.18 0.20 -0.54
CA GLY A 280 -6.18 1.16 -0.95
C GLY A 280 -6.33 2.51 -0.23
N TYR A 281 -5.69 3.53 -0.78
CA TYR A 281 -5.88 4.92 -0.36
C TYR A 281 -6.99 5.59 -1.17
N ASN A 282 -7.59 6.67 -0.66
CA ASN A 282 -8.72 7.31 -1.34
C ASN A 282 -8.35 7.90 -2.72
N GLU A 283 -7.13 8.40 -2.88
CA GLU A 283 -6.59 8.87 -4.16
C GLU A 283 -6.44 7.75 -5.21
N GLN A 284 -6.38 6.50 -4.77
CA GLN A 284 -6.20 5.35 -5.65
C GLN A 284 -7.53 4.79 -6.18
N ILE A 285 -8.68 5.16 -5.58
CA ILE A 285 -9.98 4.55 -5.91
C ILE A 285 -10.43 4.85 -7.34
N VAL A 286 -10.24 6.10 -7.80
CA VAL A 286 -10.59 6.48 -9.18
C VAL A 286 -9.77 5.67 -10.19
N PRO A 287 -8.42 5.63 -10.12
CA PRO A 287 -7.62 4.75 -10.96
C PRO A 287 -8.03 3.27 -10.90
N MET A 288 -8.31 2.73 -9.71
CA MET A 288 -8.76 1.34 -9.54
C MET A 288 -10.05 1.03 -10.29
N SER A 289 -11.01 1.95 -10.26
CA SER A 289 -12.30 1.76 -10.93
C SER A 289 -12.17 1.55 -12.45
N SER A 290 -11.03 1.91 -13.05
CA SER A 290 -10.78 1.71 -14.48
C SER A 290 -10.53 0.24 -14.86
N PHE A 291 -10.09 -0.62 -13.92
CA PHE A 291 -9.79 -2.03 -14.20
C PHE A 291 -10.49 -3.03 -13.26
N VAL A 292 -10.99 -2.59 -12.11
CA VAL A 292 -11.86 -3.42 -11.27
C VAL A 292 -13.27 -3.37 -11.84
N ASP A 293 -13.75 -4.50 -12.33
CA ASP A 293 -15.06 -4.65 -12.96
C ASP A 293 -16.16 -4.59 -11.88
N SER A 294 -17.08 -3.64 -12.04
CA SER A 294 -18.19 -3.38 -11.11
C SER A 294 -19.51 -4.05 -11.51
N SER A 295 -19.51 -4.98 -12.47
CA SER A 295 -20.73 -5.73 -12.85
C SER A 295 -21.18 -6.73 -11.80
N ARG A 296 -20.36 -6.98 -10.77
CA ARG A 296 -20.71 -7.74 -9.56
C ARG A 296 -20.61 -6.85 -8.34
N THR A 297 -21.43 -7.13 -7.35
CA THR A 297 -21.38 -6.44 -6.05
C THR A 297 -20.04 -6.70 -5.37
N LEU A 298 -19.41 -5.64 -4.90
CA LEU A 298 -18.15 -5.71 -4.14
C LEU A 298 -18.48 -5.99 -2.67
N THR A 299 -17.95 -7.07 -2.09
CA THR A 299 -18.26 -7.42 -0.69
C THR A 299 -17.74 -6.37 0.30
N GLU A 300 -16.50 -5.90 0.13
CA GLU A 300 -15.97 -4.81 0.95
C GLU A 300 -15.01 -3.93 0.14
N LEU A 301 -15.23 -2.62 0.20
CA LEU A 301 -14.26 -1.61 -0.17
C LEU A 301 -13.65 -1.02 1.11
N ARG A 302 -12.33 -1.12 1.25
CA ARG A 302 -11.57 -0.51 2.35
C ARG A 302 -10.70 0.61 1.83
N MET A 303 -10.87 1.81 2.35
CA MET A 303 -10.01 2.94 1.99
C MET A 303 -9.39 3.60 3.21
N VAL A 304 -8.21 4.18 3.01
CA VAL A 304 -7.51 5.02 3.98
C VAL A 304 -7.50 6.47 3.46
N ILE A 305 -7.89 7.42 4.31
CA ILE A 305 -7.85 8.86 4.05
C ILE A 305 -6.79 9.46 4.97
N ASN A 306 -5.60 9.72 4.44
CA ASN A 306 -4.45 10.20 5.21
C ASN A 306 -4.06 11.66 4.95
N HIS A 307 -4.04 12.08 3.67
CA HIS A 307 -3.49 13.38 3.28
C HIS A 307 -4.60 14.34 2.82
N GLU A 308 -5.18 14.06 1.66
CA GLU A 308 -6.21 14.88 1.05
C GLU A 308 -7.56 14.19 1.15
N PHE A 309 -8.60 14.95 1.52
CA PHE A 309 -9.97 14.46 1.48
C PHE A 309 -10.54 14.61 0.08
N ILE A 310 -10.77 13.48 -0.60
CA ILE A 310 -11.33 13.45 -1.95
C ILE A 310 -12.77 12.90 -1.86
N PRO A 311 -13.81 13.65 -2.27
CA PRO A 311 -15.21 13.27 -2.10
C PRO A 311 -15.68 12.22 -3.14
N ILE A 312 -15.04 11.05 -3.14
CA ILE A 312 -15.26 9.96 -4.11
C ILE A 312 -16.50 9.09 -3.84
N PHE A 313 -17.28 9.39 -2.81
CA PHE A 313 -18.36 8.52 -2.32
C PHE A 313 -19.54 8.39 -3.28
N GLN A 314 -19.66 9.31 -4.24
CA GLN A 314 -20.68 9.26 -5.28
C GLN A 314 -20.32 8.37 -6.48
N LEU A 315 -19.08 7.86 -6.54
CA LEU A 315 -18.66 6.95 -7.60
C LEU A 315 -19.44 5.64 -7.52
N SER A 316 -19.93 5.15 -8.66
CA SER A 316 -20.64 3.87 -8.75
C SER A 316 -19.81 2.72 -8.15
N PHE A 317 -18.49 2.75 -8.35
CA PHE A 317 -17.55 1.80 -7.76
C PHE A 317 -17.61 1.75 -6.23
N VAL A 318 -17.75 2.91 -5.57
CA VAL A 318 -17.85 3.02 -4.11
C VAL A 318 -19.25 2.61 -3.63
N LYS A 319 -20.30 3.07 -4.33
CA LYS A 319 -21.70 2.73 -4.01
C LYS A 319 -21.99 1.23 -4.15
N ASN A 320 -21.33 0.56 -5.09
CA ASN A 320 -21.48 -0.88 -5.36
C ASN A 320 -20.92 -1.78 -4.24
N ALA A 321 -20.26 -1.21 -3.22
CA ALA A 321 -19.76 -1.98 -2.08
C ALA A 321 -20.87 -2.27 -1.06
N GLU A 322 -21.08 -3.55 -0.73
CA GLU A 322 -21.97 -3.97 0.36
C GLU A 322 -21.53 -3.39 1.71
N LYS A 323 -20.21 -3.35 1.91
CA LYS A 323 -19.58 -2.75 3.08
C LYS A 323 -18.49 -1.77 2.67
N LEU A 324 -18.59 -0.56 3.21
CA LEU A 324 -17.59 0.48 3.08
C LEU A 324 -16.81 0.63 4.38
N THR A 325 -15.50 0.40 4.35
CA THR A 325 -14.60 0.61 5.49
C THR A 325 -13.70 1.81 5.22
N ILE A 326 -13.74 2.82 6.09
CA ILE A 326 -12.94 4.04 5.98
C ILE A 326 -12.05 4.15 7.21
N THR A 327 -10.73 4.23 7.01
CA THR A 327 -9.79 4.67 8.06
C THR A 327 -9.45 6.13 7.80
N THR A 328 -9.68 7.02 8.76
CA THR A 328 -9.50 8.47 8.60
C THR A 328 -8.72 9.07 9.76
N HIS A 329 -8.31 10.32 9.60
CA HIS A 329 -7.67 11.15 10.63
C HIS A 329 -8.70 12.15 11.22
N PRO A 330 -8.59 12.57 12.50
CA PRO A 330 -9.51 13.53 13.11
C PRO A 330 -9.68 14.85 12.34
N GLY A 331 -8.65 15.29 11.62
CA GLY A 331 -8.68 16.51 10.79
C GLY A 331 -9.62 16.44 9.57
N HIS A 332 -10.19 15.28 9.25
CA HIS A 332 -11.12 15.09 8.13
C HIS A 332 -12.56 14.82 8.56
N ILE A 333 -12.87 14.95 9.85
CA ILE A 333 -14.19 14.60 10.40
C ILE A 333 -15.29 15.46 9.82
N ASP A 334 -15.08 16.77 9.71
CA ASP A 334 -16.10 17.70 9.19
C ASP A 334 -16.49 17.34 7.76
N GLN A 335 -15.50 17.10 6.91
CA GLN A 335 -15.71 16.71 5.52
C GLN A 335 -16.37 15.32 5.41
N LEU A 336 -15.94 14.37 6.25
CA LEU A 336 -16.51 13.02 6.24
C LEU A 336 -17.96 13.00 6.76
N ALA A 337 -18.26 13.77 7.81
CA ALA A 337 -19.62 13.93 8.34
C ALA A 337 -20.56 14.46 7.25
N LYS A 338 -20.13 15.49 6.51
CA LYS A 338 -20.88 16.02 5.36
C LYS A 338 -21.02 15.00 4.23
N ALA A 339 -19.98 14.20 3.96
CA ALA A 339 -20.06 13.18 2.92
C ALA A 339 -21.06 12.07 3.28
N LEU A 340 -21.15 11.69 4.57
CA LEU A 340 -22.08 10.67 5.07
C LEU A 340 -23.55 10.99 4.79
N GLU A 341 -23.91 12.28 4.68
CA GLU A 341 -25.26 12.76 4.33
C GLU A 341 -25.70 12.30 2.92
N THR A 342 -24.76 11.82 2.11
CA THR A 342 -24.99 11.43 0.71
C THR A 342 -24.62 9.97 0.43
N MET A 343 -24.11 9.24 1.43
CA MET A 343 -23.65 7.87 1.23
C MET A 343 -24.84 6.89 1.24
N GLU A 344 -24.92 6.05 0.22
CA GLU A 344 -25.99 5.06 0.04
C GLU A 344 -25.59 3.65 0.52
N ASN A 345 -24.34 3.46 0.96
CA ASN A 345 -23.85 2.17 1.41
C ASN A 345 -24.59 1.69 2.67
N GLN A 346 -25.18 0.49 2.62
CA GLN A 346 -25.95 -0.05 3.74
C GLN A 346 -25.10 -0.39 4.98
N ARG A 347 -23.82 -0.72 4.79
CA ARG A 347 -22.90 -1.05 5.89
C ARG A 347 -21.66 -0.17 5.81
N ILE A 348 -21.46 0.66 6.82
CA ILE A 348 -20.31 1.56 6.91
C ILE A 348 -19.51 1.24 8.18
N HIS A 349 -18.19 1.18 8.06
CA HIS A 349 -17.27 1.11 9.19
C HIS A 349 -16.29 2.27 9.13
N ILE A 350 -16.19 3.03 10.21
CA ILE A 350 -15.21 4.12 10.34
C ILE A 350 -14.22 3.77 11.45
N GLY A 351 -12.94 3.84 11.14
CA GLY A 351 -11.84 3.62 12.06
C GLY A 351 -10.84 4.76 12.02
N PHE A 352 -9.96 4.77 13.01
CA PHE A 352 -8.86 5.71 13.15
C PHE A 352 -7.55 4.96 13.36
N SER A 353 -6.42 5.64 13.10
CA SER A 353 -5.10 5.06 13.35
C SER A 353 -4.85 4.82 14.85
N GLN A 354 -3.92 3.92 15.16
CA GLN A 354 -3.52 3.62 16.53
C GLN A 354 -2.94 4.82 17.28
N TYR A 355 -2.50 5.86 16.57
CA TYR A 355 -1.97 7.10 17.15
C TYR A 355 -3.03 8.19 17.36
N ASP A 356 -4.16 8.11 16.64
CA ASP A 356 -5.20 9.15 16.68
C ASP A 356 -6.01 9.12 17.97
N LYS A 357 -6.47 10.26 18.46
CA LYS A 357 -7.30 10.32 19.68
C LYS A 357 -8.58 11.11 19.43
N PRO A 358 -9.51 10.57 18.60
CA PRO A 358 -10.80 11.21 18.40
C PRO A 358 -11.60 11.28 19.70
N SER A 359 -12.24 12.43 19.94
CA SER A 359 -13.12 12.68 21.09
C SER A 359 -14.49 12.03 20.92
N ALA A 360 -15.29 11.94 21.99
CA ALA A 360 -16.69 11.51 21.87
C ALA A 360 -17.50 12.40 20.89
N ASN A 361 -17.29 13.72 20.93
CA ASN A 361 -17.95 14.67 20.02
C ASN A 361 -17.63 14.38 18.54
N ASN A 362 -16.40 13.94 18.26
CA ASN A 362 -16.00 13.54 16.90
C ASN A 362 -16.83 12.36 16.36
N TYR A 363 -17.04 11.31 17.16
CA TYR A 363 -17.89 10.19 16.77
C TYR A 363 -19.36 10.60 16.66
N PHE A 364 -19.82 11.44 17.59
CA PHE A 364 -21.19 11.95 17.60
C PHE A 364 -21.50 12.75 16.32
N GLN A 365 -20.58 13.63 15.90
CA GLN A 365 -20.72 14.41 14.67
C GLN A 365 -20.82 13.53 13.41
N LEU A 366 -19.96 12.51 13.27
CA LEU A 366 -20.03 11.56 12.15
C LEU A 366 -21.38 10.81 12.15
N MET A 367 -21.86 10.43 13.32
CA MET A 367 -23.15 9.77 13.47
C MET A 367 -24.32 10.70 13.12
N GLN A 368 -24.26 11.98 13.49
CA GLN A 368 -25.26 12.97 13.08
C GLN A 368 -25.29 13.15 11.56
N GLY A 369 -24.12 13.24 10.91
CA GLY A 369 -24.02 13.30 9.45
C GLY A 369 -24.58 12.06 8.75
N TRP A 370 -24.45 10.88 9.34
CA TRP A 370 -25.07 9.66 8.81
C TRP A 370 -26.60 9.63 9.02
N LEU A 371 -27.08 10.06 10.19
CA LEU A 371 -28.51 10.07 10.56
C LEU A 371 -29.32 11.20 9.90
N SER A 372 -28.67 12.14 9.19
CA SER A 372 -29.35 13.24 8.50
C SER A 372 -30.10 12.80 7.24
N THR A 373 -29.82 11.59 6.75
CA THR A 373 -30.41 11.02 5.53
C THR A 373 -31.53 10.03 5.87
N GLU A 374 -32.50 9.87 4.97
CA GLU A 374 -33.46 8.76 5.06
C GLU A 374 -32.75 7.43 4.78
N LEU A 375 -32.60 6.63 5.84
CA LEU A 375 -31.89 5.36 5.78
C LEU A 375 -32.87 4.19 5.75
N ASN A 376 -32.55 3.19 4.92
CA ASN A 376 -33.33 1.97 4.84
C ASN A 376 -33.19 1.15 6.14
N VAL A 377 -34.26 0.43 6.50
CA VAL A 377 -34.22 -0.54 7.60
C VAL A 377 -33.11 -1.57 7.35
N GLY A 378 -32.29 -1.82 8.37
CA GLY A 378 -31.11 -2.69 8.29
C GLY A 378 -29.79 -1.96 7.99
N SER A 379 -29.85 -0.65 7.67
CA SER A 379 -28.63 0.16 7.50
C SER A 379 -27.86 0.24 8.81
N LYS A 380 -26.53 0.08 8.74
CA LYS A 380 -25.65 -0.02 9.90
C LYS A 380 -24.37 0.79 9.69
N ILE A 381 -24.06 1.66 10.65
CA ILE A 381 -22.73 2.28 10.77
C ILE A 381 -22.04 1.79 12.04
N THR A 382 -20.73 1.60 11.97
CA THR A 382 -19.91 1.15 13.09
C THR A 382 -18.65 1.99 13.24
N PHE A 383 -18.22 2.22 14.47
CA PHE A 383 -17.01 2.98 14.78
C PHE A 383 -16.08 2.17 15.69
N GLY A 384 -14.79 2.18 15.38
CA GLY A 384 -13.77 1.60 16.25
C GLY A 384 -13.40 2.54 17.40
N LEU A 385 -13.68 2.14 18.64
CA LEU A 385 -13.43 2.93 19.85
C LEU A 385 -12.23 2.41 20.66
N LYS A 386 -11.38 3.30 21.17
CA LYS A 386 -10.18 2.92 21.93
C LYS A 386 -10.46 2.55 23.38
N THR A 387 -11.43 3.21 24.00
CA THR A 387 -11.74 3.06 25.42
C THR A 387 -13.24 2.93 25.63
N ASP A 388 -13.60 2.33 26.76
CA ASP A 388 -14.98 2.20 27.23
C ASP A 388 -15.62 3.57 27.48
N GLN A 389 -14.85 4.47 28.11
CA GLN A 389 -15.25 5.84 28.44
C GLN A 389 -15.75 6.64 27.23
N ILE A 390 -15.06 6.55 26.09
CA ILE A 390 -15.50 7.26 24.86
C ILE A 390 -16.87 6.74 24.41
N GLY A 391 -17.12 5.43 24.56
CA GLY A 391 -18.42 4.84 24.21
C GLY A 391 -19.54 5.43 25.06
N GLU A 392 -19.33 5.54 26.36
CA GLU A 392 -20.32 6.11 27.28
C GLU A 392 -20.56 7.60 27.01
N GLU A 393 -19.50 8.39 26.85
CA GLU A 393 -19.59 9.82 26.52
C GLU A 393 -20.38 10.05 25.22
N VAL A 394 -20.22 9.19 24.20
CA VAL A 394 -21.03 9.27 22.97
C VAL A 394 -22.50 8.97 23.25
N LEU A 395 -22.82 7.96 24.08
CA LEU A 395 -24.21 7.66 24.45
C LEU A 395 -24.83 8.80 25.26
N GLU A 396 -24.10 9.44 26.17
CA GLU A 396 -24.56 10.62 26.91
C GLU A 396 -24.91 11.79 25.98
N LEU A 397 -24.09 12.06 24.97
CA LEU A 397 -24.37 13.07 23.95
C LEU A 397 -25.68 12.76 23.19
N VAL A 398 -25.93 11.48 22.88
CA VAL A 398 -27.19 11.05 22.24
C VAL A 398 -28.38 11.26 23.17
N ARG A 399 -28.28 10.85 24.44
CA ARG A 399 -29.36 10.98 25.44
C ARG A 399 -29.75 12.44 25.64
N ASN A 400 -28.77 13.34 25.69
CA ASN A 400 -29.02 14.78 25.88
C ASN A 400 -29.63 15.44 24.63
N GLY A 401 -29.41 14.88 23.44
CA GLY A 401 -29.88 15.44 22.17
C GLY A 401 -31.22 14.91 21.66
N LYS A 402 -31.85 13.95 22.34
CA LYS A 402 -33.10 13.29 21.91
C LYS A 402 -34.07 13.11 23.06
N GLU A 403 -35.33 13.53 22.87
CA GLU A 403 -36.40 13.27 23.83
C GLU A 403 -36.97 11.85 23.63
N GLY A 404 -37.39 11.21 24.73
CA GLY A 404 -38.07 9.90 24.67
C GLY A 404 -37.18 8.70 24.35
N THR A 405 -35.91 8.71 24.78
CA THR A 405 -35.00 7.58 24.57
C THR A 405 -35.23 6.43 25.55
N GLU A 406 -35.22 5.18 25.06
CA GLU A 406 -35.08 3.98 25.89
C GLU A 406 -33.58 3.67 26.08
N SER A 407 -33.11 3.63 27.33
CA SER A 407 -31.69 3.47 27.62
C SER A 407 -31.38 2.35 28.61
N THR A 408 -30.28 1.66 28.34
CA THR A 408 -29.55 0.79 29.29
C THR A 408 -28.11 1.30 29.39
N GLU A 409 -27.27 0.65 30.20
CA GLU A 409 -25.87 1.06 30.43
C GLU A 409 -25.12 1.33 29.11
N ARG A 410 -25.11 0.38 28.16
CA ARG A 410 -24.34 0.48 26.90
C ARG A 410 -25.18 0.57 25.63
N CYS A 411 -26.45 0.97 25.75
CA CYS A 411 -27.35 1.05 24.62
C CYS A 411 -28.40 2.14 24.80
N VAL A 412 -28.66 2.89 23.73
CA VAL A 412 -29.71 3.90 23.62
C VAL A 412 -30.52 3.63 22.37
N THR A 413 -31.85 3.64 22.49
CA THR A 413 -32.79 3.50 21.37
C THR A 413 -33.74 4.68 21.34
N PHE A 414 -34.03 5.22 20.16
CA PHE A 414 -34.99 6.31 19.98
C PHE A 414 -35.70 6.22 18.63
N LEU A 415 -36.89 6.81 18.53
CA LEU A 415 -37.62 6.93 17.28
C LEU A 415 -36.96 7.98 16.38
N GLN A 416 -36.69 7.60 15.13
CA GLN A 416 -36.22 8.54 14.10
C GLN A 416 -37.37 9.06 13.25
N SER A 417 -38.38 8.22 13.00
CA SER A 417 -39.64 8.54 12.35
C SER A 417 -40.74 7.61 12.86
N ASP A 418 -41.99 7.81 12.42
CA ASP A 418 -43.10 6.90 12.75
C ASP A 418 -42.88 5.46 12.26
N ALA A 419 -41.98 5.25 11.29
CA ALA A 419 -41.69 3.95 10.69
C ALA A 419 -40.36 3.33 11.15
N THR A 420 -39.45 4.11 11.72
CA THR A 420 -38.07 3.67 12.02
C THR A 420 -37.59 4.10 13.40
N LYS A 421 -36.82 3.21 14.05
CA LYS A 421 -36.09 3.49 15.29
C LYS A 421 -34.60 3.24 15.11
N VAL A 422 -33.78 4.02 15.80
CA VAL A 422 -32.32 3.92 15.79
C VAL A 422 -31.87 3.28 17.09
N LYS A 423 -31.10 2.20 16.99
CA LYS A 423 -30.43 1.58 18.14
C LYS A 423 -28.94 1.86 18.08
N ILE A 424 -28.42 2.55 19.10
CA ILE A 424 -26.99 2.82 19.27
C ILE A 424 -26.51 2.01 20.46
N SER A 425 -25.44 1.25 20.28
CA SER A 425 -24.85 0.45 21.35
C SER A 425 -23.36 0.28 21.13
N TYR A 426 -22.60 0.12 22.21
CA TYR A 426 -21.19 -0.23 22.09
C TYR A 426 -20.85 -1.48 22.91
N SER A 427 -19.87 -2.23 22.43
CA SER A 427 -19.47 -3.49 23.05
C SER A 427 -17.96 -3.70 22.95
N PRO A 428 -17.35 -4.44 23.90
CA PRO A 428 -15.97 -4.88 23.77
C PRO A 428 -15.80 -5.69 22.49
N ARG A 429 -14.62 -5.57 21.88
CA ARG A 429 -14.22 -6.36 20.72
C ARG A 429 -13.02 -7.21 21.09
N ASP A 430 -13.18 -8.52 21.00
CA ASP A 430 -12.06 -9.44 21.18
C ASP A 430 -11.03 -9.23 20.06
N MET A 431 -9.76 -9.07 20.44
CA MET A 431 -8.60 -9.13 19.54
C MET A 431 -8.46 -7.99 18.49
N GLY A 432 -8.79 -6.74 18.83
CA GLY A 432 -8.51 -5.59 17.95
C GLY A 432 -7.15 -4.92 18.21
N ARG A 433 -6.25 -4.84 17.20
CA ARG A 433 -4.96 -4.10 17.33
C ARG A 433 -5.15 -2.58 17.46
N ASN A 434 -6.18 -2.01 16.81
CA ASN A 434 -6.34 -0.54 16.68
C ASN A 434 -7.43 0.05 17.60
N TYR A 435 -8.41 -0.75 18.01
CA TYR A 435 -9.52 -0.34 18.86
C TYR A 435 -10.04 -1.52 19.68
N LYS A 436 -10.49 -1.25 20.92
CA LYS A 436 -10.91 -2.26 21.91
C LYS A 436 -12.42 -2.42 22.01
N PHE A 437 -13.18 -1.45 21.52
CA PHE A 437 -14.63 -1.43 21.55
C PHE A 437 -15.17 -1.09 20.16
N LEU A 438 -16.41 -1.49 19.90
CA LEU A 438 -17.12 -1.17 18.67
C LEU A 438 -18.43 -0.47 19.02
N LEU A 439 -18.57 0.79 18.61
CA LEU A 439 -19.85 1.50 18.60
C LEU A 439 -20.63 1.09 17.35
N ASN A 440 -21.91 0.80 17.50
CA ASN A 440 -22.81 0.36 16.46
C ASN A 440 -24.05 1.23 16.49
N ALA A 441 -24.44 1.79 15.34
CA ALA A 441 -25.75 2.37 15.14
C ALA A 441 -26.48 1.58 14.03
N LEU A 442 -27.73 1.21 14.30
CA LEU A 442 -28.53 0.34 13.44
C LEU A 442 -29.95 0.91 13.28
N ILE A 443 -30.42 0.97 12.03
CA ILE A 443 -31.80 1.34 11.70
C ILE A 443 -32.70 0.11 11.79
N LEU A 444 -33.73 0.20 12.60
CA LEU A 444 -34.73 -0.84 12.82
C LEU A 444 -36.11 -0.33 12.39
N LYS A 445 -37.01 -1.26 12.07
CA LYS A 445 -38.43 -0.95 11.95
C LYS A 445 -38.98 -0.59 13.33
N ALA A 446 -39.75 0.50 13.42
CA ALA A 446 -40.36 0.97 14.67
C ALA A 446 -41.17 -0.14 15.33
#